data_AF-A0A151ESR0-F1
#
_entry.id   AF-A0A151ESR0-F1
#
_cell.length_a   1.000
_cell.length_b   1.000
_cell.length_c   1.000
_cell.angle_alpha   90.00
_cell.angle_beta   90.00
_cell.angle_gamma   90.00
#
_symmetry.space_group_name_H-M   'P 1'
#
loop_
_entity.id
_entity.type
_entity.pdbx_description
1 polymer ?
#
loop_
_entity_poly.entity_id
_entity_poly.type
_entity_poly.pdbx_seq_one_letter_code
_entity_poly.pdbx_strand_id
1 'polypeptide(L)'
;MKRIINRLTSNVERFEKSIKNISIRKRENIQKSMIRPLYQEILKSLFIVISLLIDALIPLEILRRLPFITNFISAIITISIFLFVEIKIYNILWGKNGRWSIENFKSNQKFK
;
A
#
# COMPACT_ATOMS: atom_id res chain seq x y z
N MET A 1 0.00 36.09 47.27
CA MET A 1 0.97 35.96 46.16
C MET A 1 1.42 34.52 45.88
N LYS A 2 1.94 33.75 46.86
CA LYS A 2 2.41 32.35 46.65
C LYS A 2 1.43 31.40 45.93
N ARG A 3 0.12 31.48 46.25
CA ARG A 3 -0.93 30.66 45.60
C ARG A 3 -1.14 30.97 44.11
N ILE A 4 -0.93 32.21 43.71
CA ILE A 4 -1.11 32.66 42.32
C ILE A 4 0.07 32.17 41.48
N ILE A 5 1.29 32.27 42.01
CA ILE A 5 2.52 31.78 41.37
C ILE A 5 2.45 30.25 41.17
N ASN A 6 2.04 29.48 42.19
CA ASN A 6 1.87 28.02 42.06
C ASN A 6 0.78 27.62 41.05
N ARG A 7 -0.29 28.40 40.92
CA ARG A 7 -1.32 28.16 39.89
C ARG A 7 -0.78 28.43 38.49
N LEU A 8 -0.03 29.52 38.31
CA LEU A 8 0.60 29.85 37.04
C LEU A 8 1.60 28.78 36.61
N THR A 9 2.51 28.34 37.50
CA THR A 9 3.47 27.28 37.18
C THR A 9 2.79 25.96 36.83
N SER A 10 1.73 25.57 37.56
CA SER A 10 0.97 24.35 37.24
C SER A 10 0.26 24.41 35.87
N ASN A 11 -0.19 25.60 35.47
CA ASN A 11 -0.83 25.80 34.17
C ASN A 11 0.19 25.78 33.03
N VAL A 12 1.39 26.33 33.25
CA VAL A 12 2.51 26.28 32.29
C VAL A 12 2.96 24.83 32.08
N GLU A 13 3.15 24.05 33.15
CA GLU A 13 3.51 22.62 33.04
C GLU A 13 2.45 21.80 32.29
N ARG A 14 1.16 22.07 32.50
CA ARG A 14 0.07 21.43 31.75
C ARG A 14 0.10 21.81 30.27
N PHE A 15 0.41 23.05 29.96
CA PHE A 15 0.51 23.54 28.58
C PHE A 15 1.71 22.90 27.87
N GLU A 16 2.87 22.83 28.51
CA GLU A 16 4.05 22.15 27.97
C GLU A 16 3.79 20.66 27.72
N LYS A 17 3.17 19.95 28.67
CA LYS A 17 2.75 18.56 28.45
C LYS A 17 1.77 18.40 27.29
N SER A 18 0.84 19.34 27.14
CA SER A 18 -0.15 19.31 26.06
C SER A 18 0.50 19.57 24.69
N ILE A 19 1.39 20.55 24.59
CA ILE A 19 2.16 20.84 23.38
C ILE A 19 3.05 19.66 23.00
N LYS A 20 3.74 19.06 23.99
CA LYS A 20 4.57 17.87 23.77
C LYS A 20 3.74 16.71 23.23
N ASN A 21 2.58 16.44 23.81
CA ASN A 21 1.67 15.38 23.34
C ASN A 21 1.11 15.65 21.93
N ILE A 22 0.79 16.91 21.61
CA ILE A 22 0.35 17.30 20.26
C ILE A 22 1.48 17.07 19.24
N SER A 23 2.72 17.45 19.58
CA SER A 23 3.87 17.29 18.68
C SER A 23 4.18 15.82 18.38
N ILE A 24 4.07 14.94 19.39
CA ILE A 24 4.29 13.50 19.26
C ILE A 24 3.20 12.88 18.39
N ARG A 25 1.91 13.17 18.67
CA ARG A 25 0.78 12.70 17.85
C ARG A 25 0.88 13.16 16.41
N LYS A 26 1.32 14.41 16.18
CA LYS A 26 1.48 14.96 14.83
C LYS A 26 2.59 14.23 14.07
N ARG A 27 3.73 13.94 14.71
CA ARG A 27 4.81 13.12 14.11
C ARG A 27 4.36 11.71 13.78
N GLU A 28 3.65 11.04 14.69
CA GLU A 28 3.11 9.69 14.44
C GLU A 28 2.10 9.67 13.28
N ASN A 29 1.25 10.69 13.18
CA ASN A 29 0.30 10.82 12.07
C ASN A 29 1.00 11.08 10.74
N ILE A 30 2.04 11.91 10.70
CA ILE A 30 2.85 12.17 9.50
C ILE A 30 3.59 10.90 9.07
N GLN A 31 4.18 10.18 10.02
CA GLN A 31 4.82 8.90 9.74
C GLN A 31 3.81 7.90 9.18
N LYS A 32 2.64 7.73 9.81
CA LYS A 32 1.60 6.84 9.29
C LYS A 32 1.07 7.26 7.92
N SER A 33 0.97 8.56 7.65
CA SER A 33 0.48 9.07 6.36
C SER A 33 1.51 8.98 5.25
N MET A 34 2.81 9.05 5.53
CA MET A 34 3.89 8.92 4.52
C MET A 34 4.33 7.47 4.31
N ILE A 35 4.44 6.68 5.38
CA ILE A 35 4.96 5.32 5.30
C ILE A 35 4.00 4.43 4.50
N ARG A 36 2.69 4.54 4.74
CA ARG A 36 1.70 3.70 4.06
C ARG A 36 1.66 3.84 2.53
N PRO A 37 1.64 5.06 1.92
CA PRO A 37 1.67 5.18 0.47
C PRO A 37 2.98 4.68 -0.14
N LEU A 38 4.12 4.90 0.53
CA LEU A 38 5.41 4.35 0.11
C LEU A 38 5.41 2.81 0.08
N TYR A 39 4.90 2.18 1.15
CA TYR A 39 4.75 0.72 1.17
C TYR A 39 3.79 0.23 0.08
N GLN A 40 2.71 0.95 -0.19
CA GLN A 40 1.78 0.59 -1.25
C GLN A 40 2.41 0.67 -2.65
N GLU A 41 3.25 1.67 -2.90
CA GLU A 41 3.99 1.78 -4.16
C GLU A 41 5.02 0.65 -4.31
N ILE A 42 5.76 0.33 -3.26
CA ILE A 42 6.72 -0.79 -3.25
C ILE A 42 5.99 -2.12 -3.49
N LEU A 43 4.84 -2.34 -2.87
CA LEU A 43 4.04 -3.55 -3.07
C LEU A 43 3.47 -3.65 -4.49
N LYS A 44 3.08 -2.52 -5.09
CA LYS A 44 2.64 -2.48 -6.49
C LYS A 44 3.79 -2.77 -7.45
N SER A 45 4.96 -2.18 -7.25
CA SER A 45 6.11 -2.43 -8.10
C SER A 45 6.58 -3.88 -7.98
N LEU A 46 6.60 -4.44 -6.76
CA LEU A 46 6.93 -5.83 -6.53
C LEU A 46 5.91 -6.79 -7.17
N PHE A 47 4.61 -6.46 -7.13
CA PHE A 47 3.58 -7.21 -7.86
C PHE A 47 3.85 -7.22 -9.37
N ILE A 48 4.12 -6.05 -9.97
CA ILE A 48 4.43 -5.94 -11.41
C ILE A 48 5.66 -6.77 -11.78
N VAL A 49 6.72 -6.72 -10.97
CA VAL A 49 7.95 -7.49 -11.22
C VAL A 49 7.67 -9.00 -11.18
N ILE A 50 6.90 -9.46 -10.19
CA ILE A 50 6.51 -10.88 -10.10
C ILE A 50 5.65 -11.28 -11.29
N SER A 51 4.68 -10.45 -11.68
CA SER A 51 3.83 -10.68 -12.85
C SER A 51 4.65 -10.82 -14.13
N LEU A 52 5.57 -9.89 -14.39
CA LEU A 52 6.50 -9.97 -15.52
C LEU A 52 7.35 -11.25 -15.51
N LEU A 53 7.83 -11.68 -14.34
CA LEU A 53 8.59 -12.93 -14.21
C LEU A 53 7.72 -14.15 -14.55
N ILE A 54 6.48 -14.20 -14.07
CA ILE A 54 5.54 -15.28 -14.33
C ILE A 54 5.19 -15.32 -15.83
N ASP A 55 4.84 -14.18 -16.40
CA ASP A 55 4.48 -14.01 -17.81
C ASP A 55 5.64 -14.28 -18.76
N ALA A 56 6.89 -14.13 -18.32
CA ALA A 56 8.06 -14.49 -19.12
C ALA A 56 8.42 -15.98 -18.99
N LEU A 57 8.49 -16.50 -17.75
CA LEU A 57 9.05 -17.83 -17.48
C LEU A 57 8.08 -18.95 -17.85
N ILE A 58 6.79 -18.80 -17.57
CA ILE A 58 5.81 -19.88 -17.79
C ILE A 58 5.60 -20.15 -19.29
N PRO A 59 5.36 -19.13 -20.14
CA PRO A 59 5.21 -19.36 -21.58
C PRO A 59 6.49 -19.89 -22.21
N LEU A 60 7.67 -19.47 -21.72
CA LEU A 60 8.95 -19.96 -22.20
C LEU A 60 9.13 -21.47 -21.92
N GLU A 61 8.74 -21.94 -20.74
CA GLU A 61 8.80 -23.36 -20.39
C GLU A 61 7.82 -24.19 -21.25
N ILE A 62 6.65 -23.64 -21.56
CA ILE A 62 5.67 -24.24 -22.47
C ILE A 62 6.24 -24.34 -23.89
N LEU A 63 6.89 -23.28 -24.36
CA LEU A 63 7.58 -23.25 -25.66
C LEU A 63 8.72 -24.29 -25.74
N ARG A 64 9.34 -24.65 -24.62
CA ARG A 64 10.41 -25.65 -24.56
C ARG A 64 9.91 -27.09 -24.57
N ARG A 65 8.74 -27.38 -23.99
CA ARG A 65 8.30 -28.76 -23.69
C ARG A 65 7.43 -29.41 -24.75
N LEU A 66 6.73 -28.63 -25.57
CA LEU A 66 5.75 -29.14 -26.52
C LEU A 66 6.34 -29.22 -27.96
N PRO A 67 5.64 -29.85 -28.93
CA PRO A 67 5.99 -29.79 -30.35
C PRO A 67 5.53 -28.49 -31.06
N PHE A 68 6.44 -27.89 -31.86
CA PHE A 68 6.46 -26.53 -32.42
C PHE A 68 5.12 -25.78 -32.61
N ILE A 69 4.11 -26.40 -33.24
CA ILE A 69 2.82 -25.76 -33.54
C ILE A 69 1.92 -25.67 -32.29
N THR A 70 1.88 -26.73 -31.48
CA THR A 70 1.08 -26.74 -30.23
C THR A 70 1.65 -25.80 -29.17
N ASN A 71 2.94 -25.47 -29.26
CA ASN A 71 3.65 -24.61 -28.31
C ASN A 71 3.15 -23.17 -28.38
N PHE A 72 3.00 -22.65 -29.59
CA PHE A 72 2.58 -21.27 -29.80
C PHE A 72 1.15 -21.03 -29.31
N ILE A 73 0.23 -21.93 -29.68
CA ILE A 73 -1.18 -21.82 -29.28
C ILE A 73 -1.30 -21.95 -27.76
N SER A 74 -0.64 -22.94 -27.16
CA SER A 74 -0.69 -23.13 -25.70
C SER A 74 -0.04 -21.97 -24.93
N ALA A 75 1.08 -21.42 -25.41
CA ALA A 75 1.73 -20.26 -24.80
C ALA A 75 0.83 -19.01 -24.85
N ILE A 76 0.18 -18.73 -25.98
CA ILE A 76 -0.74 -17.58 -26.14
C ILE A 76 -1.95 -17.71 -25.21
N ILE A 77 -2.55 -18.91 -25.14
CA ILE A 77 -3.69 -19.18 -24.24
C ILE A 77 -3.24 -18.98 -22.79
N THR A 78 -2.07 -19.49 -22.44
CA THR A 78 -1.53 -19.39 -21.07
C THR A 78 -1.30 -17.94 -20.66
N ILE A 79 -0.65 -17.13 -21.50
CA ILE A 79 -0.46 -15.69 -21.27
C ILE A 79 -1.81 -14.99 -21.08
N SER A 80 -2.79 -15.30 -21.94
CA SER A 80 -4.12 -14.67 -21.86
C SER A 80 -4.82 -14.98 -20.53
N ILE A 81 -4.68 -16.21 -20.02
CA ILE A 81 -5.23 -16.61 -18.73
C ILE A 81 -4.51 -15.89 -17.59
N PHE A 82 -3.18 -15.83 -17.61
CA PHE A 82 -2.41 -15.14 -16.57
C PHE A 82 -2.75 -13.66 -16.51
N LEU A 83 -2.72 -12.95 -17.64
CA LEU A 83 -3.11 -11.54 -17.71
C LEU A 83 -4.51 -11.30 -17.14
N PHE A 84 -5.49 -12.16 -17.47
CA PHE A 84 -6.83 -12.02 -16.93
C PHE A 84 -6.88 -12.16 -15.40
N VAL A 85 -6.16 -13.15 -14.86
CA VAL A 85 -6.08 -13.38 -13.41
C VAL A 85 -5.35 -12.24 -12.72
N GLU A 86 -4.24 -11.76 -13.27
CA GLU A 86 -3.46 -10.66 -12.74
C GLU A 86 -4.24 -9.36 -12.68
N ILE A 87 -4.95 -9.01 -13.75
CA ILE A 87 -5.83 -7.83 -13.78
C ILE A 87 -6.91 -7.94 -12.70
N LYS A 88 -7.48 -9.13 -12.51
CA LYS A 88 -8.50 -9.37 -11.48
C LYS A 88 -7.93 -9.20 -10.07
N ILE A 89 -6.76 -9.79 -9.79
CA ILE A 89 -6.06 -9.64 -8.50
C ILE A 89 -5.70 -8.17 -8.27
N TYR A 90 -5.17 -7.50 -9.30
CA TYR A 90 -4.80 -6.09 -9.22
C TYR A 90 -6.00 -5.21 -8.87
N ASN A 91 -7.14 -5.44 -9.53
CA ASN A 91 -8.37 -4.70 -9.23
C ASN A 91 -8.91 -4.97 -7.82
N ILE A 92 -8.80 -6.20 -7.32
CA ILE A 92 -9.24 -6.56 -5.96
C ILE A 92 -8.36 -5.88 -4.90
N LEU A 93 -7.05 -5.81 -5.12
CA LEU A 93 -6.10 -5.26 -4.15
C LEU A 93 -6.03 -3.73 -4.24
N TRP A 94 -5.87 -3.18 -5.43
CA TRP A 94 -5.54 -1.77 -5.68
C TRP A 94 -6.55 -1.00 -6.54
N GLY A 95 -7.62 -1.64 -7.01
CA GLY A 95 -8.71 -0.95 -7.73
C GLY A 95 -9.44 0.09 -6.86
N LYS A 96 -10.38 0.84 -7.44
CA LYS A 96 -11.11 1.92 -6.74
C LYS A 96 -11.71 1.46 -5.40
N ASN A 97 -12.34 0.27 -5.40
CA ASN A 97 -12.91 -0.36 -4.20
C ASN A 97 -11.96 -1.38 -3.55
N GLY A 98 -10.70 -1.43 -3.97
CA GLY A 98 -9.73 -2.41 -3.48
C GLY A 98 -9.42 -2.21 -2.00
N ARG A 99 -9.11 -3.32 -1.31
CA ARG A 99 -8.81 -3.30 0.13
C ARG A 99 -7.67 -2.34 0.47
N TRP A 100 -6.73 -2.17 -0.45
CA TRP A 100 -5.55 -1.32 -0.29
C TRP A 100 -5.58 -0.11 -1.24
N SER A 101 -6.76 0.34 -1.67
CA SER A 101 -6.87 1.58 -2.45
C SER A 101 -6.59 2.81 -1.58
N ILE A 102 -5.90 3.80 -2.16
CA ILE A 102 -5.62 5.08 -1.49
C ILE A 102 -6.92 5.87 -1.27
N GLU A 103 -7.90 5.68 -2.15
CA GLU A 103 -9.22 6.32 -2.09
C GLU A 103 -10.01 5.86 -0.85
N ASN A 104 -10.03 4.55 -0.56
CA ASN A 104 -10.62 3.98 0.65
C ASN A 104 -9.90 4.43 1.94
N PHE A 105 -8.60 4.72 1.85
CA PHE A 105 -7.87 5.26 3.00
C PHE A 105 -8.20 6.74 3.26
N LYS A 106 -8.28 7.56 2.21
CA LYS A 106 -8.67 8.97 2.31
C LYS A 106 -10.12 9.13 2.79
N SER A 107 -11.04 8.25 2.37
CA SER A 107 -12.42 8.28 2.86
C SER A 107 -12.48 7.92 4.35
N ASN A 108 -11.81 6.84 4.78
CA ASN A 108 -11.79 6.43 6.19
C ASN A 108 -11.07 7.42 7.13
N GLN A 109 -10.15 8.25 6.63
CA GLN A 109 -9.55 9.34 7.41
C GLN A 109 -10.47 10.57 7.57
N LYS A 110 -11.45 10.78 6.68
CA LYS A 110 -12.41 11.89 6.80
C LYS A 110 -13.50 11.64 7.85
N PHE A 111 -13.70 10.39 8.27
CA PHE A 111 -14.74 9.99 9.22
C PHE A 111 -14.21 9.65 10.63
N LYS A 112 -12.95 10.02 10.94
CA LYS A 112 -12.36 9.93 12.29
C LYS A 112 -11.85 11.28 12.74
#